data_AF-V8N2I7-F1
#
_entry.id   AF-V8N2I7-F1
#
_cell.length_a   1.000
_cell.length_b   1.000
_cell.length_c   1.000
_cell.angle_alpha   90.00
_cell.angle_beta   90.00
_cell.angle_gamma   90.00
#
_symmetry.space_group_name_H-M   'P 1'
#
loop_
_entity.id
_entity.type
_entity.pdbx_description
1 polymer ?
#
loop_
_entity_poly.entity_id
_entity_poly.type
_entity_poly.pdbx_seq_one_letter_code
_entity_poly.pdbx_strand_id
1 'polypeptide(L)' 'MVTEAVGALNERKGSSTAAIKRYIRHNYPGVDPIRLKYYLRKALLKGLEKGYLVRPLNSSAQGATGRFK' A
#
# COMPACT_ATOMS: atom_id res chain seq x y z
N MET A 1 7.22 6.71 0.65
CA MET A 1 6.16 6.38 1.62
C MET A 1 5.47 5.04 1.35
N VAL A 2 4.72 4.87 0.26
CA VAL A 2 3.99 3.59 0.02
C VAL A 2 4.93 2.45 -0.38
N THR A 3 5.87 2.71 -1.29
CA THR A 3 6.90 1.74 -1.70
C THR A 3 7.82 1.37 -0.54
N GLU A 4 8.24 2.35 0.26
CA GLU A 4 9.00 2.14 1.50
C GLU A 4 8.22 1.28 2.51
N ALA A 5 6.93 1.55 2.70
CA ALA A 5 6.08 0.75 3.58
C ALA A 5 5.97 -0.70 3.10
N VAL A 6 5.80 -0.91 1.79
CA VAL A 6 5.73 -2.25 1.19
C VAL A 6 7.06 -2.99 1.33
N GLY A 7 8.18 -2.30 1.07
CA GLY A 7 9.53 -2.85 1.23
C GLY A 7 9.90 -3.13 2.70
N ALA A 8 9.50 -2.28 3.63
CA ALA A 8 9.77 -2.46 5.06
C ALA A 8 8.93 -3.58 5.68
N LEU A 9 7.67 -3.74 5.24
CA LEU A 9 6.80 -4.84 5.70
C LEU A 9 7.24 -6.19 5.12
N ASN A 10 7.82 -6.21 3.91
CA ASN A 10 8.39 -7.37 3.21
C ASN A 10 7.59 -8.68 3.39
N GLU A 11 6.26 -8.59 3.40
CA GLU A 11 5.42 -9.76 3.66
C GLU A 11 5.49 -10.71 2.46
N ARG A 12 5.81 -11.99 2.71
CA ARG A 12 5.92 -13.02 1.65
C ARG A 12 4.65 -13.12 0.78
N LYS A 13 3.49 -12.83 1.36
CA LYS A 13 2.17 -12.84 0.70
C LYS A 13 1.71 -11.46 0.20
N GLY A 14 2.55 -10.43 0.31
CA GLY A 14 2.24 -9.04 0.00
C GLY A 14 1.57 -8.30 1.16
N SER A 15 1.86 -7.01 1.27
CA SER A 15 1.40 -6.12 2.32
C SER A 15 -0.03 -5.65 2.07
N SER A 16 -0.88 -5.75 3.09
CA SER A 16 -2.26 -5.23 3.02
C SER A 16 -2.32 -3.70 3.09
N THR A 17 -3.37 -3.10 2.54
CA THR A 17 -3.60 -1.65 2.66
C THR A 17 -3.69 -1.17 4.11
N ALA A 18 -4.20 -2.02 5.01
CA ALA A 18 -4.26 -1.75 6.44
C ALA A 18 -2.85 -1.73 7.07
N ALA A 19 -1.99 -2.69 6.71
CA ALA A 19 -0.61 -2.72 7.19
C ALA A 19 0.19 -1.51 6.70
N ILE A 20 0.07 -1.17 5.42
CA ILE A 20 0.70 0.02 4.82
C ILE A 20 0.22 1.30 5.52
N LYS A 21 -1.09 1.42 5.77
CA LYS A 21 -1.66 2.57 6.49
C LYS A 21 -1.10 2.67 7.92
N ARG A 22 -0.99 1.55 8.64
CA ARG A 22 -0.41 1.52 9.99
C ARG A 22 1.06 1.94 9.98
N TYR A 23 1.84 1.41 9.04
CA TYR A 23 3.24 1.77 8.87
C TYR A 23 3.40 3.27 8.64
N ILE A 24 2.61 3.85 7.73
CA ILE A 24 2.69 5.28 7.42
C ILE A 24 2.31 6.12 8.64
N ARG A 25 1.26 5.73 9.38
CA ARG A 25 0.84 6.48 10.58
C ARG A 25 1.91 6.44 11.69
N HIS A 26 2.62 5.33 11.82
CA HIS A 26 3.67 5.18 12.83
C HIS A 26 4.95 5.95 12.46
N ASN A 27 5.39 5.86 11.20
CA ASN A 27 6.65 6.47 10.76
C ASN A 27 6.50 7.94 10.35
N TYR A 28 5.28 8.40 10.03
CA TYR A 28 5.01 9.76 9.59
C TYR A 28 3.83 10.35 10.37
N PRO A 29 4.05 10.80 11.62
CA PRO A 29 2.98 11.34 12.47
C PRO A 29 2.40 12.67 11.94
N GLY A 30 3.11 13.38 11.06
CA GLY A 30 2.65 14.63 10.45
C GLY A 30 1.65 14.46 9.29
N VAL A 31 1.26 13.22 8.96
CA VAL A 31 0.35 12.95 7.84
C VAL A 31 -1.09 12.93 8.32
N ASP A 32 -1.91 13.80 7.73
CA ASP A 32 -3.34 13.87 8.01
C ASP A 32 -4.04 12.52 7.70
N PRO A 33 -4.61 11.83 8.73
CA PRO A 33 -5.28 10.54 8.57
C PRO A 33 -6.48 10.57 7.61
N ILE A 34 -7.19 11.70 7.53
CA ILE A 34 -8.39 11.89 6.71
C ILE A 34 -7.98 11.84 5.24
N ARG A 35 -6.98 12.65 4.89
CA ARG A 35 -6.44 12.73 3.52
C ARG A 35 -5.63 11.50 3.13
N LEU A 36 -4.99 10.83 4.10
CA LEU A 36 -4.19 9.62 3.88
C LEU A 36 -4.98 8.51 3.20
N LYS A 37 -6.26 8.31 3.55
CA LYS A 37 -7.11 7.29 2.90
C LYS A 37 -7.20 7.52 1.39
N TYR A 38 -7.45 8.77 0.98
CA TYR A 38 -7.60 9.14 -0.42
C TYR A 38 -6.27 9.00 -1.17
N TYR A 39 -5.19 9.58 -0.63
CA TYR A 39 -3.87 9.53 -1.27
C TYR A 39 -3.31 8.11 -1.34
N LEU A 40 -3.51 7.30 -0.31
CA LEU A 40 -3.09 5.89 -0.32
C LEU A 40 -3.80 5.12 -1.42
N ARG A 41 -5.12 5.29 -1.59
CA ARG A 41 -5.89 4.65 -2.66
C ARG A 41 -5.33 5.02 -4.04
N LYS A 42 -5.06 6.31 -4.27
CA LYS A 42 -4.52 6.82 -5.54
C LYS A 42 -3.10 6.32 -5.79
N ALA A 43 -2.26 6.29 -4.76
CA ALA A 43 -0.89 5.81 -4.84
C ALA A 43 -0.80 4.31 -5.14
N LEU A 44 -1.68 3.49 -4.54
CA LEU A 44 -1.74 2.06 -4.83
C LEU A 44 -2.18 1.76 -6.27
N LEU A 45 -3.19 2.47 -6.77
CA LEU A 45 -3.64 2.34 -8.16
C LEU A 45 -2.52 2.75 -9.14
N LYS A 46 -1.93 3.92 -8.93
CA LYS A 46 -0.83 4.42 -9.76
C LYS A 46 0.42 3.53 -9.66
N GLY A 47 0.66 2.93 -8.50
CA GLY A 47 1.76 1.99 -8.28
C GLY A 47 1.57 0.68 -9.06
N LEU A 48 0.33 0.17 -9.13
CA LEU A 48 -0.02 -0.97 -9.99
C LEU A 48 0.11 -0.62 -11.48
N GLU A 49 -0.44 0.51 -11.92
CA GLU A 49 -0.39 0.94 -13.33
C GLU A 49 1.04 1.12 -13.82
N LYS A 50 1.92 1.65 -12.96
CA LYS A 50 3.33 1.88 -13.30
C LYS A 50 4.24 0.65 -13.08
N GLY A 51 3.72 -0.44 -12.52
CA GLY A 51 4.50 -1.64 -12.21
C GLY A 51 5.44 -1.53 -11.00
N TYR A 52 5.32 -0.47 -10.19
CA TYR A 52 6.07 -0.34 -8.93
C TYR A 52 5.53 -1.23 -7.82
N LEU A 53 4.27 -1.66 -7.96
CA LEU A 53 3.61 -2.60 -7.07
C LEU A 53 3.08 -3.75 -7.91
N VAL A 54 3.26 -4.97 -7.42
CA VAL A 54 2.82 -6.20 -8.05
C VAL A 54 1.81 -6.89 -7.16
N ARG A 55 0.81 -7.54 -7.76
CA ARG A 55 -0.11 -8.38 -7.01
C ARG A 55 0.52 -9.75 -6.75
N PRO A 56 0.38 -10.32 -5.55
CA PRO A 56 0.75 -11.71 -5.31
C PRO A 56 -0.09 -12.63 -6.21
N LEU A 57 0.51 -13.72 -6.71
CA LEU A 57 -0.06 -14.62 -7.73
C LEU A 57 -1.49 -15.09 -7.44
N ASN A 58 -1.86 -15.26 -6.17
CA ASN A 58 -3.15 -15.80 -5.75
C ASN A 58 -4.19 -14.71 -5.39
N SER A 59 -3.96 -13.46 -5.81
CA SER A 59 -4.85 -12.34 -5.50
C SER A 59 -5.86 -12.11 -6.61
N SER A 60 -7.14 -12.37 -6.31
CA SER A 60 -8.28 -12.02 -7.19
C SER A 60 -8.80 -10.60 -6.97
N ALA A 61 -8.21 -9.84 -6.04
CA ALA A 61 -8.66 -8.49 -5.72
C ALA A 61 -8.41 -7.51 -6.89
N GLN A 62 -9.23 -6.47 -7.00
CA GLN A 62 -9.14 -5.46 -8.06
C GLN A 62 -8.99 -4.03 -7.50
N GLY A 63 -8.39 -3.14 -8.28
CA GLY A 63 -8.17 -1.74 -7.89
C GLY A 63 -7.32 -1.57 -6.62
N ALA A 64 -7.67 -0.63 -5.75
CA ALA A 64 -6.91 -0.37 -4.51
C ALA A 64 -7.19 -1.40 -3.38
N THR A 65 -7.72 -2.58 -3.69
CA THR A 65 -8.06 -3.61 -2.71
C THR A 65 -7.10 -4.79 -2.79
N GLY A 66 -6.95 -5.48 -1.66
CA GLY A 66 -6.11 -6.67 -1.52
C GLY A 66 -4.72 -6.39 -0.96
N ARG A 67 -3.76 -7.22 -1.39
CA ARG A 67 -2.36 -7.21 -0.97
C ARG A 67 -1.47 -6.76 -2.13
N PHE A 68 -0.39 -6.07 -1.79
CA PHE A 68 0.56 -5.45 -2.72
C PHE A 68 1.98 -5.84 -2.35
N LYS A 69 2.79 -6.19 -3.33
CA LYS A 69 4.21 -6.51 -3.18
C LYS A 69 5.05 -5.56 -4.00
#